data_AF-A8V557-F1
#
_entry.id   AF-A8V557-F1
#
_cell.length_a   1.000
_cell.length_b   1.000
_cell.length_c   1.000
_cell.angle_alpha   90.00
_cell.angle_beta   90.00
_cell.angle_gamma   90.00
#
_symmetry.space_group_name_H-M   'P 1'
#
loop_
_entity.id
_entity.type
_entity.pdbx_description
1 polymer ?
#
loop_
_entity_poly.entity_id
_entity_poly.type
_entity_poly.pdbx_seq_one_letter_code
_entity_poly.pdbx_strand_id
1 'polypeptide(L)'
;MAKVLVPLKNVAKETQHVLDKYKIPYSEIRVSENEKKEDNIEFIISIKGGKKVSFEKTLEYRELLYRELIPIFGDVFIVSYIP
;
A
#
# COMPACT_ATOMS: atom_id res chain seq x y z
N MET A 1 -21.59 7.63 -14.82
CA MET A 1 -20.51 7.95 -13.86
C MET A 1 -19.25 7.25 -14.33
N ALA A 2 -18.18 7.98 -14.65
CA ALA A 2 -16.91 7.35 -15.00
C ALA A 2 -16.31 6.76 -13.72
N LYS A 3 -16.15 5.43 -13.66
CA LYS A 3 -15.28 4.80 -12.65
C LYS A 3 -13.90 5.42 -12.88
N VAL A 4 -13.41 6.22 -11.94
CA VAL A 4 -12.03 6.72 -11.96
C VAL A 4 -11.16 5.51 -11.67
N LEU A 5 -10.78 4.78 -12.72
CA LEU A 5 -9.78 3.73 -12.61
C LEU A 5 -8.46 4.43 -12.28
N VAL A 6 -8.04 4.36 -11.02
CA VAL A 6 -6.68 4.75 -10.66
C VAL A 6 -5.75 3.67 -11.21
N PRO A 7 -4.81 3.99 -12.13
CA PRO A 7 -3.92 2.98 -12.67
C PRO A 7 -3.07 2.35 -11.57
N LEU A 8 -2.94 1.02 -11.55
CA LEU A 8 -2.06 0.27 -10.63
C LEU A 8 -0.63 0.85 -10.55
N LYS A 9 -0.11 1.37 -11.66
CA LYS A 9 1.20 2.03 -11.71
C LYS A 9 1.29 3.28 -10.83
N ASN A 10 0.21 4.06 -10.76
CA ASN A 10 0.15 5.23 -9.87
C ASN A 10 0.08 4.79 -8.42
N VAL A 11 -0.67 3.71 -8.12
CA VAL A 11 -0.74 3.16 -6.78
C VAL A 11 0.63 2.72 -6.27
N ALA A 12 1.39 1.99 -7.10
CA ALA A 12 2.75 1.57 -6.77
C ALA A 12 3.68 2.77 -6.55
N LYS A 13 3.58 3.81 -7.39
CA LYS A 13 4.44 4.99 -7.33
C LYS A 13 4.21 5.82 -6.06
N GLU A 14 2.96 6.09 -5.70
CA GLU A 14 2.65 6.84 -4.47
C GLU A 14 2.98 6.02 -3.22
N THR A 15 2.75 4.69 -3.25
CA THR A 15 3.19 3.78 -2.17
C THR A 15 4.71 3.86 -2.00
N GLN A 16 5.46 3.81 -3.10
CA GLN A 16 6.91 3.97 -3.09
C GLN A 16 7.32 5.32 -2.51
N HIS A 17 6.66 6.40 -2.93
CA HIS A 17 6.93 7.74 -2.43
C HIS A 17 6.76 7.85 -0.92
N VAL A 18 5.70 7.26 -0.36
CA VAL A 18 5.48 7.20 1.09
C VAL A 18 6.58 6.39 1.77
N LEU A 19 6.91 5.21 1.25
CA LEU A 19 7.99 4.38 1.79
C LEU A 19 9.34 5.13 1.82
N ASP A 20 9.68 5.85 0.75
CA ASP A 20 10.91 6.64 0.65
C ASP A 20 10.89 7.85 1.60
N LYS A 21 9.77 8.60 1.67
CA LYS A 21 9.57 9.76 2.55
C LYS A 21 9.83 9.40 4.01
N TYR A 22 9.35 8.24 4.45
CA TYR A 22 9.50 7.77 5.83
C TYR A 22 10.67 6.81 6.04
N LYS A 23 11.50 6.58 5.01
CA LYS A 23 12.66 5.68 5.04
C LYS A 23 12.30 4.26 5.51
N ILE A 24 11.10 3.79 5.16
CA ILE A 24 10.66 2.43 5.45
C ILE A 24 11.47 1.50 4.52
N PRO A 25 12.21 0.52 5.04
CA PRO A 25 13.01 -0.37 4.20
C PRO A 25 12.12 -1.35 3.44
N TYR A 26 12.13 -1.29 2.11
CA TYR A 26 11.44 -2.26 1.25
C TYR A 26 12.41 -2.84 0.22
N SER A 27 12.09 -4.03 -0.29
CA SER A 27 12.80 -4.69 -1.39
C SER A 27 11.93 -4.85 -2.63
N GLU A 28 10.61 -4.97 -2.45
CA GLU A 28 9.65 -5.14 -3.55
C GLU A 28 8.28 -4.57 -3.14
N ILE A 29 7.59 -3.95 -4.08
CA ILE A 29 6.21 -3.48 -3.94
C ILE A 29 5.40 -4.16 -5.04
N ARG A 30 4.35 -4.89 -4.66
CA ARG A 30 3.36 -5.46 -5.58
C ARG A 30 2.01 -4.84 -5.32
N VAL A 31 1.34 -4.43 -6.38
CA VAL A 31 -0.01 -3.89 -6.31
C VAL A 31 -0.92 -4.73 -7.20
N SER A 32 -2.04 -5.15 -6.65
CA SER A 32 -3.09 -5.88 -7.37
C SER A 32 -4.44 -5.23 -7.09
N GLU A 33 -5.33 -5.23 -8.07
CA GLU A 33 -6.74 -4.90 -7.88
C GLU A 33 -7.50 -6.13 -7.38
N ASN A 34 -8.43 -5.93 -6.46
CA ASN A 34 -9.37 -6.92 -5.98
C ASN A 34 -10.79 -6.41 -6.24
N GLU A 35 -11.45 -6.96 -7.26
CA GLU A 35 -12.80 -6.57 -7.70
C GLU A 35 -13.93 -7.12 -6.81
N LYS A 36 -13.67 -7.40 -5.53
CA LYS A 36 -14.50 -8.31 -4.73
C LYS A 36 -15.59 -7.69 -3.84
N LYS A 37 -15.85 -6.37 -3.93
CA LYS A 37 -16.92 -5.75 -3.14
C LYS A 37 -17.81 -4.87 -4.00
N GLU A 38 -18.90 -5.43 -4.51
CA GLU A 38 -20.16 -4.71 -4.83
C GLU A 38 -20.00 -3.27 -5.37
N ASP A 39 -19.18 -3.06 -6.41
CA ASP A 39 -18.88 -1.77 -7.07
C ASP A 39 -17.68 -0.93 -6.57
N ASN A 40 -17.00 -1.32 -5.49
CA ASN A 40 -15.75 -0.69 -5.05
C ASN A 40 -14.51 -1.48 -5.50
N ILE A 41 -13.49 -0.78 -6.00
CA ILE A 41 -12.18 -1.35 -6.34
C ILE A 41 -11.33 -1.35 -5.05
N GLU A 42 -10.93 -2.52 -4.55
CA GLU A 42 -9.94 -2.60 -3.46
C GLU A 42 -8.53 -2.77 -4.04
N PHE A 43 -7.55 -2.01 -3.53
CA PHE A 43 -6.14 -2.20 -3.91
C PHE A 43 -5.40 -3.05 -2.87
N ILE A 44 -4.80 -4.15 -3.30
CA ILE A 44 -3.94 -4.99 -2.46
C ILE A 44 -2.50 -4.56 -2.70
N ILE A 45 -1.89 -3.97 -1.68
CA ILE A 45 -0.50 -3.52 -1.68
C ILE A 45 0.31 -4.48 -0.81
N SER A 46 1.14 -5.29 -1.45
CA SER A 46 2.09 -6.19 -0.78
C SER A 46 3.48 -5.59 -0.81
N ILE A 47 4.02 -5.29 0.36
CA ILE A 47 5.35 -4.70 0.53
C ILE A 47 6.23 -5.75 1.18
N LYS A 48 7.26 -6.14 0.45
CA LYS A 48 8.30 -7.01 1.00
C LYS A 48 9.32 -6.11 1.69
N GLY A 49 9.46 -6.25 2.99
CA GLY A 49 10.45 -5.56 3.79
C GLY A 49 11.87 -5.80 3.27
N GLY A 50 12.71 -4.78 3.37
CA GLY A 50 14.15 -4.95 3.29
C GLY A 50 14.72 -5.32 4.65
N LYS A 51 15.84 -6.07 4.72
CA LYS A 51 16.62 -6.44 5.93
C LYS A 51 15.84 -6.55 7.26
N LYS A 52 15.69 -7.76 7.81
CA LYS A 52 15.27 -8.10 9.19
C LYS A 52 14.69 -6.92 9.99
N VAL A 53 13.49 -6.49 9.63
CA VAL A 53 12.70 -5.54 10.41
C VAL A 53 12.08 -6.30 11.58
N SER A 54 12.07 -5.71 12.78
CA SER A 54 11.38 -6.33 13.91
C SER A 54 9.87 -6.35 13.68
N PHE A 55 9.18 -7.25 14.38
CA PHE A 55 7.72 -7.32 14.31
C PHE A 55 7.05 -6.00 14.76
N GLU A 56 7.57 -5.36 15.80
CA GLU A 56 7.09 -4.05 16.29
C GLU A 56 7.18 -2.98 15.19
N LYS A 57 8.34 -2.86 14.54
CA LYS A 57 8.50 -1.90 13.43
C LYS A 57 7.61 -2.21 12.24
N THR A 58 7.32 -3.49 11.99
CA THR A 58 6.41 -3.92 10.93
C THR A 58 4.98 -3.40 11.19
N LEU A 59 4.52 -3.44 12.45
CA LEU A 59 3.23 -2.87 12.83
C LEU A 59 3.22 -1.35 12.65
N GLU A 60 4.25 -0.66 13.14
CA GLU A 60 4.38 0.80 12.98
C GLU A 60 4.35 1.23 11.50
N TYR A 61 5.09 0.53 10.63
CA TYR A 61 5.10 0.82 9.19
C TYR A 61 3.74 0.58 8.55
N ARG A 62 3.05 -0.49 8.94
CA ARG A 62 1.72 -0.80 8.41
C ARG A 62 0.71 0.30 8.78
N GLU A 63 0.67 0.72 10.04
CA GLU A 63 -0.23 1.79 10.50
C GLU A 63 0.07 3.13 9.80
N LEU A 64 1.34 3.47 9.65
CA LEU A 64 1.78 4.67 8.93
C LEU A 64 1.36 4.63 7.46
N LEU A 65 1.56 3.50 6.78
CA LEU A 65 1.14 3.31 5.40
C LEU A 65 -0.38 3.42 5.26
N TYR A 66 -1.16 2.86 6.19
CA TYR A 66 -2.60 3.07 6.20
C TYR A 66 -2.96 4.55 6.30
N ARG A 67 -2.36 5.28 7.24
CA ARG A 67 -2.65 6.69 7.45
C ARG A 67 -2.31 7.57 6.24
N GLU A 68 -1.19 7.30 5.57
CA GLU A 68 -0.74 8.12 4.44
C GLU A 68 -1.40 7.74 3.11
N LEU A 69 -1.82 6.48 2.93
CA LEU A 69 -2.40 5.99 1.67
C LEU A 69 -3.94 6.12 1.62
N ILE A 70 -4.66 6.14 2.77
CA ILE A 70 -6.12 6.42 2.82
C ILE A 70 -6.47 7.71 2.08
N PRO A 71 -5.82 8.85 2.34
CA PRO A 71 -6.21 10.10 1.67
C PRO A 71 -5.92 10.11 0.16
N ILE A 72 -5.04 9.22 -0.32
CA ILE A 72 -4.60 9.16 -1.72
C ILE A 72 -5.52 8.24 -2.54
N PHE A 73 -5.89 7.09 -1.98
CA PHE A 73 -6.64 6.04 -2.69
C PHE A 73 -8.05 5.78 -2.16
N GLY A 74 -8.43 6.43 -1.06
CA GLY A 74 -9.69 6.21 -0.36
C GLY A 74 -9.62 5.08 0.67
N ASP A 75 -10.78 4.68 1.21
CA ASP A 75 -10.90 3.74 2.33
C ASP A 75 -10.60 2.27 1.99
N VAL A 76 -10.21 1.96 0.76
CA VAL A 76 -10.31 0.60 0.21
C VAL A 76 -8.96 0.05 -0.23
N PHE A 77 -8.15 -0.37 0.74
CA PHE A 77 -6.89 -1.05 0.44
C PHE A 77 -6.42 -1.98 1.57
N ILE A 78 -5.63 -2.97 1.18
CA ILE A 78 -5.02 -3.95 2.08
C ILE A 78 -3.50 -3.77 2.00
N VAL A 79 -2.88 -3.34 3.09
CA VAL A 79 -1.42 -3.28 3.21
C VAL A 79 -0.92 -4.52 3.95
N SER A 80 -0.19 -5.36 3.23
CA SER A 80 0.57 -6.49 3.79
C SER A 80 2.05 -6.17 3.75
N TYR A 81 2.64 -5.92 4.92
CA TYR A 81 4.09 -5.78 5.06
C TYR A 81 4.68 -7.10 5.58
N ILE A 82 5.58 -7.70 4.80
CA ILE A 82 6.22 -8.99 5.10
C ILE A 82 7.70 -8.72 5.41
N PRO A 83 8.19 -8.92 6.65
CA PRO A 83 9.57 -8.61 7.05
C PRO A 83 10.65 -9.49 6.41
#